data_AF-A0A9E7AEE0-F1
#
_entry.id   AF-A0A9E7AEE0-F1
#
_cell.length_a   1.000
_cell.length_b   1.000
_cell.length_c   1.000
_cell.angle_alpha   90.00
_cell.angle_beta   90.00
_cell.angle_gamma   90.00
#
_symmetry.space_group_name_H-M   'P 1'
#
loop_
_entity.id
_entity.type
_entity.pdbx_description
1 polymer ?
#
loop_
_entity_poly.entity_id
_entity_poly.type
_entity_poly.pdbx_seq_one_letter_code
_entity_poly.pdbx_strand_id
1 'polypeptide(L)'
;MSTENLNQVNATDTETGSAEQAPRVVAVSKSAGVLDVTSLVLVAVLIAAGFILNLTVGKAISAIGIGPEFIIASFCLAILLLKPNAVQSLVIGLIAATVIQLTTSVPGADFVAEGVASLVMFAFTKSALADKPVMPAIGSFVTTLISGLIFAAIAIPAKGATIELFYVMLPVIVGTAFFNAIVVQVLAAPLKKVLGR
;
A
#
# COMPACT_ATOMS: atom_id res chain seq x y z
N MET A 1 -64.30 37.88 49.65
CA MET A 1 -65.68 38.12 49.18
C MET A 1 -65.61 38.28 47.67
N SER A 2 -66.30 37.40 46.95
CA SER A 2 -66.47 37.25 45.49
C SER A 2 -65.25 36.99 44.58
N THR A 3 -65.18 35.73 44.20
CA THR A 3 -64.64 35.14 42.97
C THR A 3 -65.38 35.65 41.73
N GLU A 4 -64.67 35.96 40.64
CA GLU A 4 -65.24 35.96 39.29
C GLU A 4 -64.82 34.68 38.55
N ASN A 5 -65.83 33.83 38.35
CA ASN A 5 -65.85 32.76 37.37
C ASN A 5 -65.80 33.37 35.95
N LEU A 6 -65.31 32.61 34.97
CA LEU A 6 -66.16 32.08 33.88
C LEU A 6 -65.29 31.36 32.85
N ASN A 7 -65.56 30.07 32.73
CA ASN A 7 -65.20 29.21 31.61
C ASN A 7 -66.45 29.13 30.70
N GLN A 8 -66.38 29.58 29.44
CA GLN A 8 -67.34 29.23 28.37
C GLN A 8 -66.74 29.66 27.00
N VAL A 9 -66.15 28.76 26.22
CA VAL A 9 -66.71 27.91 25.12
C VAL A 9 -66.94 28.63 23.78
N ASN A 10 -66.27 28.07 22.76
CA ASN A 10 -66.51 28.08 21.30
C ASN A 10 -66.25 29.35 20.47
N ALA A 11 -65.31 29.26 19.52
CA ALA A 11 -65.55 28.81 18.14
C ALA A 11 -64.50 29.42 17.16
N THR A 12 -64.05 28.60 16.20
CA THR A 12 -63.54 28.96 14.85
C THR A 12 -62.29 29.85 14.75
N ASP A 13 -61.16 29.31 14.30
CA ASP A 13 -60.80 29.32 12.87
C ASP A 13 -59.40 28.72 12.59
N THR A 14 -59.42 27.86 11.59
CA THR A 14 -58.38 27.39 10.66
C THR A 14 -57.13 28.28 10.55
N GLU A 15 -55.94 27.69 10.67
CA GLU A 15 -54.88 27.87 9.66
C GLU A 15 -53.75 26.82 9.78
N THR A 16 -53.54 26.15 8.65
CA THR A 16 -52.56 25.11 8.37
C THR A 16 -51.15 25.71 8.34
N GLY A 17 -50.32 25.41 9.35
CA GLY A 17 -48.90 25.75 9.36
C GLY A 17 -48.04 24.52 9.08
N SER A 18 -47.70 24.27 7.81
CA SER A 18 -46.75 23.26 7.38
C SER A 18 -45.38 23.46 8.06
N ALA A 19 -45.00 22.56 8.96
CA ALA A 19 -43.61 22.43 9.38
C ALA A 19 -42.84 21.75 8.23
N GLU A 20 -42.16 22.56 7.43
CA GLU A 20 -41.28 22.11 6.37
C GLU A 20 -40.10 21.32 6.97
N GLN A 21 -40.27 20.00 7.06
CA GLN A 21 -39.21 19.09 7.46
C GLN A 21 -38.20 19.03 6.32
N ALA A 22 -37.20 19.90 6.37
CA ALA A 22 -36.06 19.86 5.47
C ALA A 22 -35.46 18.43 5.47
N PRO A 23 -35.19 17.84 4.29
CA PRO A 23 -34.65 16.50 4.23
C PRO A 23 -33.30 16.48 4.94
N ARG A 24 -33.14 15.61 5.94
CA ARG A 24 -31.82 15.30 6.51
C ARG A 24 -30.99 14.68 5.39
N VAL A 25 -30.20 15.49 4.71
CA VAL A 25 -29.15 15.02 3.81
C VAL A 25 -28.11 14.35 4.68
N VAL A 26 -28.29 13.04 4.89
CA VAL A 26 -27.21 12.21 5.40
C VAL A 26 -26.16 12.25 4.30
N ALA A 27 -25.13 13.07 4.47
CA ALA A 27 -23.94 12.97 3.65
C ALA A 27 -23.46 11.53 3.79
N VAL A 28 -23.73 10.69 2.80
CA VAL A 28 -23.06 9.41 2.67
C VAL A 28 -21.60 9.77 2.56
N SER A 29 -20.86 9.65 3.66
CA SER A 29 -19.41 9.68 3.61
C SER A 29 -19.04 8.66 2.56
N LYS A 30 -18.55 9.14 1.42
CA LYS A 30 -18.09 8.32 0.30
C LYS A 30 -17.19 7.26 0.92
N SER A 31 -17.68 6.01 0.95
CA SER A 31 -17.03 4.93 1.69
C SER A 31 -15.55 4.95 1.35
N ALA A 32 -14.72 5.20 2.36
CA ALA A 32 -13.26 5.21 2.28
C ALA A 32 -12.72 3.78 2.13
N GLY A 33 -13.39 2.93 1.34
CA GLY A 33 -13.38 1.48 1.54
C GLY A 33 -12.99 0.62 0.34
N VAL A 34 -12.84 1.17 -0.87
CA VAL A 34 -12.45 0.37 -2.04
C VAL A 34 -11.40 1.13 -2.83
N LEU A 35 -10.30 0.45 -3.15
CA LEU A 35 -9.37 0.87 -4.20
C LEU A 35 -10.20 1.30 -5.42
N ASP A 36 -10.12 2.58 -5.78
CA ASP A 36 -10.67 3.04 -7.05
C ASP A 36 -10.19 2.10 -8.17
N VAL A 37 -11.06 1.75 -9.12
CA VAL A 37 -10.76 0.74 -10.14
C VAL A 37 -9.49 1.11 -10.89
N THR A 38 -9.29 2.39 -11.17
CA THR A 38 -8.05 2.92 -11.76
C THR A 38 -6.81 2.66 -10.90
N SER A 39 -6.93 2.79 -9.58
CA SER A 39 -5.84 2.47 -8.65
C SER A 39 -5.52 0.98 -8.65
N LEU A 40 -6.55 0.13 -8.64
CA LEU A 40 -6.37 -1.33 -8.72
C LEU A 40 -5.72 -1.75 -10.05
N VAL A 41 -6.16 -1.15 -11.16
CA VAL A 41 -5.56 -1.36 -12.49
C VAL A 41 -4.10 -0.92 -12.50
N LEU A 42 -3.77 0.23 -11.90
CA LEU A 42 -2.37 0.65 -11.78
C LEU A 42 -1.53 -0.35 -10.99
N VAL A 43 -2.03 -0.84 -9.86
CA VAL A 43 -1.32 -1.88 -9.09
C VAL A 43 -1.10 -3.11 -9.96
N ALA A 44 -2.14 -3.61 -10.64
CA ALA A 44 -2.02 -4.78 -11.50
C ALA A 44 -0.97 -4.59 -12.62
N VAL A 45 -0.96 -3.42 -13.28
CA VAL A 45 0.01 -3.11 -14.35
C VAL A 45 1.43 -2.99 -13.79
N LEU A 46 1.63 -2.34 -12.65
CA LEU A 46 2.95 -2.22 -12.03
C LEU A 46 3.47 -3.58 -11.57
N ILE A 47 2.64 -4.38 -10.92
CA ILE A 47 3.02 -5.74 -10.50
C ILE A 47 3.35 -6.61 -11.71
N ALA A 48 2.55 -6.57 -12.78
CA ALA A 48 2.82 -7.30 -14.01
C ALA A 48 4.14 -6.86 -14.67
N ALA A 49 4.40 -5.54 -14.74
CA ALA A 49 5.67 -5.02 -15.25
C ALA A 49 6.86 -5.47 -14.39
N GLY A 50 6.73 -5.42 -13.07
CA GLY A 50 7.73 -5.93 -12.13
C GLY A 50 8.00 -7.42 -12.31
N PHE A 51 6.94 -8.23 -12.51
CA PHE A 51 7.05 -9.66 -12.76
C PHE A 51 7.78 -9.99 -14.07
N ILE A 52 7.41 -9.33 -15.18
CA ILE A 52 8.09 -9.49 -16.48
C ILE A 52 9.57 -9.12 -16.35
N LEU A 53 9.87 -8.03 -15.65
CA LEU A 53 11.24 -7.59 -15.43
C LEU A 53 12.02 -8.58 -14.56
N ASN A 54 11.37 -9.23 -13.59
CA ASN A 54 11.94 -10.30 -12.77
C ASN A 54 12.37 -11.51 -13.62
N LEU A 55 11.50 -11.95 -14.53
CA LEU A 55 11.79 -13.09 -15.40
C LEU A 55 12.86 -12.80 -16.45
N THR A 56 12.99 -11.54 -16.87
CA THR A 56 13.93 -11.12 -17.90
C THR A 56 15.23 -10.60 -17.28
N VAL A 57 15.27 -9.31 -16.94
CA VAL A 57 16.44 -8.63 -16.39
C VAL A 57 16.82 -9.20 -15.03
N GLY A 58 15.85 -9.60 -14.21
CA GLY A 58 16.11 -10.20 -12.90
C GLY A 58 16.92 -11.47 -12.98
N LYS A 59 16.55 -12.39 -13.88
CA LYS A 59 17.31 -13.61 -14.13
C LYS A 59 18.68 -13.34 -14.76
N ALA A 60 18.78 -12.34 -15.63
CA ALA A 60 20.07 -11.95 -16.22
C ALA A 60 21.05 -11.39 -15.17
N ILE A 61 20.58 -10.54 -14.26
CA ILE A 61 21.40 -9.99 -13.17
C ILE A 61 21.68 -11.06 -12.10
N SER A 62 20.73 -11.98 -11.86
CA SER A 62 20.94 -13.12 -10.96
C SER A 62 22.11 -13.99 -11.39
N ALA A 63 22.39 -14.07 -12.70
CA ALA A 63 23.54 -14.81 -13.23
C ALA A 63 24.91 -14.22 -12.81
N ILE A 64 24.96 -12.94 -12.44
CA ILE A 64 26.18 -12.27 -11.92
C ILE A 64 26.19 -12.16 -10.38
N GLY A 65 25.27 -12.84 -9.69
CA GLY A 65 25.29 -12.99 -8.23
C GLY A 65 24.45 -11.97 -7.44
N ILE A 66 23.70 -11.08 -8.10
CA ILE A 66 22.73 -10.20 -7.46
C ILE A 66 21.34 -10.63 -7.93
N GLY A 67 20.43 -11.00 -7.03
CA GLY A 67 19.07 -11.39 -7.39
C GLY A 67 18.09 -10.23 -7.19
N PRO A 68 17.94 -9.29 -8.15
CA PRO A 68 17.01 -8.19 -7.98
C PRO A 68 15.57 -8.71 -8.07
N GLU A 69 14.78 -8.40 -7.04
CA GLU A 69 13.34 -8.67 -6.98
C GLU A 69 12.58 -7.43 -7.43
N PHE A 70 12.27 -7.36 -8.72
CA PHE A 70 11.61 -6.21 -9.35
C PHE A 70 10.14 -6.07 -8.95
N ILE A 71 9.52 -7.15 -8.47
CA ILE A 71 8.17 -7.13 -7.92
C ILE A 71 8.13 -6.25 -6.65
N ILE A 72 9.21 -6.26 -5.86
CA ILE A 72 9.33 -5.42 -4.66
C ILE A 72 9.34 -3.93 -5.04
N ALA A 73 10.16 -3.58 -6.03
CA ALA A 73 10.24 -2.22 -6.56
C ALA A 73 8.87 -1.74 -7.08
N SER A 74 8.13 -2.59 -7.78
CA SER A 74 6.85 -2.20 -8.38
C SER A 74 5.72 -2.02 -7.36
N PHE A 75 5.62 -2.86 -6.32
CA PHE A 75 4.63 -2.61 -5.27
C PHE A 75 5.00 -1.40 -4.41
N CYS A 76 6.30 -1.17 -4.14
CA CYS A 76 6.76 0.04 -3.45
C CYS A 76 6.32 1.30 -4.21
N LEU A 77 6.48 1.27 -5.53
CA LEU A 77 6.07 2.34 -6.44
C LEU A 77 4.54 2.51 -6.46
N ALA A 78 3.78 1.41 -6.46
CA ALA A 78 2.33 1.45 -6.35
C ALA A 78 1.87 2.14 -5.05
N ILE A 79 2.46 1.79 -3.90
CA ILE A 79 2.16 2.43 -2.60
C ILE A 79 2.54 3.91 -2.63
N LEU A 80 3.68 4.25 -3.23
CA LEU A 80 4.15 5.63 -3.33
C LEU A 80 3.22 6.51 -4.18
N LEU A 81 2.74 5.99 -5.31
CA LEU A 81 1.90 6.72 -6.25
C LEU A 81 0.45 6.84 -5.77
N LEU A 82 -0.07 5.78 -5.14
CA LEU A 82 -1.46 5.73 -4.69
C LEU A 82 -1.66 6.38 -3.31
N LYS A 83 -0.60 6.50 -2.50
CA LYS A 83 -0.67 6.92 -1.09
C LYS A 83 -1.86 6.26 -0.35
N PRO A 84 -1.97 4.92 -0.40
CA PRO A 84 -3.14 4.18 0.08
C PRO A 84 -3.31 4.28 1.61
N ASN A 85 -4.41 3.74 2.14
CA ASN A 85 -4.53 3.49 3.58
C ASN A 85 -3.69 2.27 4.00
N ALA A 86 -3.50 2.04 5.31
CA ALA A 86 -2.65 0.95 5.82
C ALA A 86 -3.14 -0.46 5.41
N VAL A 87 -4.46 -0.67 5.37
CA VAL A 87 -5.05 -1.96 4.96
C VAL A 87 -4.83 -2.19 3.47
N GLN A 88 -4.99 -1.15 2.67
CA GLN A 88 -4.83 -1.16 1.23
C GLN A 88 -3.36 -1.34 0.84
N SER A 89 -2.41 -0.71 1.54
CA SER A 89 -0.98 -1.01 1.34
C SER A 89 -0.68 -2.47 1.64
N LEU A 90 -1.26 -3.01 2.73
CA LEU A 90 -1.09 -4.42 3.08
C LEU A 90 -1.66 -5.33 1.99
N VAL A 91 -2.86 -5.05 1.46
CA VAL A 91 -3.43 -5.80 0.33
C VAL A 91 -2.52 -5.76 -0.91
N ILE A 92 -1.96 -4.60 -1.25
CA ILE A 92 -0.99 -4.47 -2.37
C ILE A 92 0.26 -5.34 -2.09
N GLY A 93 0.78 -5.31 -0.87
CA GLY A 93 1.90 -6.17 -0.44
C GLY A 93 1.58 -7.66 -0.54
N LEU A 94 0.38 -8.08 -0.13
CA LEU A 94 -0.04 -9.48 -0.24
C LEU A 94 -0.24 -9.91 -1.69
N ILE A 95 -0.76 -9.05 -2.56
CA ILE A 95 -0.84 -9.31 -4.00
C ILE A 95 0.57 -9.47 -4.57
N ALA A 96 1.51 -8.61 -4.19
CA ALA A 96 2.90 -8.76 -4.59
C ALA A 96 3.48 -10.10 -4.10
N ALA A 97 3.25 -10.48 -2.84
CA ALA A 97 3.67 -11.75 -2.28
C ALA A 97 3.10 -12.94 -3.07
N THR A 98 1.82 -12.91 -3.46
CA THR A 98 1.22 -13.99 -4.28
C THR A 98 1.91 -14.13 -5.64
N VAL A 99 2.40 -13.04 -6.22
CA VAL A 99 3.11 -13.09 -7.51
C VAL A 99 4.55 -13.57 -7.30
N ILE A 100 5.24 -13.11 -6.25
CA ILE A 100 6.57 -13.61 -5.86
C ILE A 100 6.51 -15.12 -5.56
N GLN A 101 5.40 -15.58 -4.98
CA GLN A 101 5.17 -16.99 -4.65
C GLN A 101 5.25 -17.92 -5.86
N LEU A 102 4.99 -17.41 -7.07
CA LEU A 102 5.11 -18.17 -8.33
C LEU A 102 6.57 -18.44 -8.72
N THR A 103 7.51 -17.66 -8.18
CA THR A 103 8.94 -17.73 -8.51
C THR A 103 9.82 -18.10 -7.33
N THR A 104 9.31 -18.03 -6.10
CA THR A 104 10.05 -18.32 -4.86
C THR A 104 10.21 -19.82 -4.60
N SER A 105 11.25 -20.18 -3.85
CA SER A 105 11.51 -21.57 -3.43
C SER A 105 11.01 -21.91 -2.02
N VAL A 106 10.59 -20.92 -1.23
CA VAL A 106 10.10 -21.12 0.15
C VAL A 106 8.67 -20.62 0.25
N PRO A 107 7.67 -21.50 0.19
CA PRO A 107 6.28 -21.11 0.31
C PRO A 107 5.96 -20.37 1.61
N GLY A 108 5.27 -19.25 1.51
CA GLY A 108 4.74 -18.49 2.65
C GLY A 108 5.67 -17.45 3.26
N ALA A 109 6.99 -17.55 3.08
CA ALA A 109 7.94 -16.58 3.66
C ALA A 109 7.70 -15.15 3.14
N ASP A 110 7.42 -15.03 1.84
CA ASP A 110 7.17 -13.76 1.16
C ASP A 110 5.90 -13.06 1.67
N PHE A 111 4.90 -13.80 2.15
CA PHE A 111 3.68 -13.16 2.70
C PHE A 111 3.98 -12.35 3.97
N VAL A 112 4.87 -12.87 4.82
CA VAL A 112 5.28 -12.16 6.04
C VAL A 112 6.21 -11.01 5.69
N ALA A 113 7.21 -11.28 4.84
CA ALA A 113 8.18 -10.29 4.42
C ALA A 113 7.52 -9.09 3.73
N GLU A 114 6.71 -9.33 2.69
CA GLU A 114 6.06 -8.28 1.92
C GLU A 114 4.89 -7.62 2.67
N GLY A 115 4.22 -8.38 3.54
CA GLY A 115 3.22 -7.82 4.45
C GLY A 115 3.84 -6.72 5.32
N VAL A 116 4.97 -7.00 5.97
CA VAL A 116 5.69 -6.00 6.78
C VAL A 116 6.27 -4.88 5.90
N ALA A 117 6.90 -5.23 4.78
CA ALA A 117 7.50 -4.27 3.86
C ALA A 117 6.48 -3.25 3.34
N SER A 118 5.27 -3.69 3.00
CA SER A 118 4.20 -2.79 2.56
C SER A 118 3.78 -1.76 3.62
N LEU A 119 3.79 -2.16 4.89
CA LEU A 119 3.50 -1.26 6.01
C LEU A 119 4.66 -0.28 6.26
N VAL A 120 5.90 -0.73 6.09
CA VAL A 120 7.10 0.14 6.12
C VAL A 120 6.99 1.21 5.02
N MET A 121 6.72 0.80 3.79
CA MET A 121 6.58 1.75 2.68
C MET A 121 5.42 2.71 2.91
N PHE A 122 4.29 2.23 3.42
CA PHE A 122 3.18 3.08 3.84
C PHE A 122 3.61 4.10 4.89
N ALA A 123 4.36 3.70 5.92
CA ALA A 123 4.88 4.61 6.94
C ALA A 123 5.76 5.71 6.33
N PHE A 124 6.61 5.37 5.35
CA PHE A 124 7.40 6.37 4.61
C PHE A 124 6.51 7.37 3.85
N THR A 125 5.40 6.91 3.25
CA THR A 125 4.44 7.82 2.56
C THR A 125 3.70 8.77 3.50
N LYS A 126 3.70 8.51 4.81
CA LYS A 126 3.09 9.36 5.85
C LYS A 126 4.11 10.14 6.69
N SER A 127 5.40 9.86 6.51
CA SER A 127 6.47 10.50 7.25
C SER A 127 6.75 11.94 6.77
N ALA A 128 7.52 12.70 7.55
CA ALA A 128 8.03 14.01 7.14
C ALA A 128 8.96 13.97 5.90
N LEU A 129 9.37 12.77 5.46
CA LEU A 129 10.14 12.59 4.23
C LEU A 129 9.25 12.47 2.99
N ALA A 130 7.92 12.29 3.13
CA ALA A 130 7.01 11.94 2.04
C ALA A 130 7.11 12.84 0.79
N ASP A 131 7.37 14.13 0.99
CA ASP A 131 7.42 15.12 -0.08
C ASP A 131 8.84 15.38 -0.61
N LYS A 132 9.86 14.74 -0.03
CA LYS A 132 11.25 14.91 -0.49
C LYS A 132 11.50 14.10 -1.77
N PRO A 133 12.28 14.64 -2.72
CA PRO A 133 12.58 13.96 -3.98
C PRO A 133 13.37 12.66 -3.81
N VAL A 134 14.08 12.52 -2.68
CA VAL A 134 14.88 11.33 -2.31
C VAL A 134 14.08 10.24 -1.58
N MET A 135 12.83 10.53 -1.20
CA MET A 135 11.98 9.58 -0.51
C MET A 135 11.71 8.29 -1.28
N PRO A 136 11.48 8.30 -2.61
CA PRO A 136 11.32 7.07 -3.36
C PRO A 136 12.52 6.13 -3.20
N ALA A 137 13.75 6.66 -3.30
CA ALA A 137 14.97 5.88 -3.10
C ALA A 137 15.08 5.35 -1.67
N ILE A 138 15.00 6.23 -0.65
CA ILE A 138 15.21 5.82 0.75
C ILE A 138 14.11 4.87 1.22
N GLY A 139 12.85 5.18 0.92
CA GLY A 139 11.70 4.38 1.31
C GLY A 139 11.76 2.99 0.71
N SER A 140 12.03 2.88 -0.59
CA SER A 140 12.14 1.57 -1.25
C SER A 140 13.40 0.80 -0.85
N PHE A 141 14.54 1.47 -0.61
CA PHE A 141 15.75 0.85 -0.09
C PHE A 141 15.48 0.18 1.27
N VAL A 142 14.97 0.95 2.24
CA VAL A 142 14.67 0.44 3.58
C VAL A 142 13.60 -0.64 3.54
N THR A 143 12.56 -0.44 2.73
CA THR A 143 11.49 -1.44 2.53
C THR A 143 12.07 -2.75 2.00
N THR A 144 12.92 -2.69 0.97
CA THR A 144 13.53 -3.89 0.37
C THR A 144 14.51 -4.57 1.32
N LEU A 145 15.30 -3.80 2.08
CA LEU A 145 16.17 -4.36 3.11
C LEU A 145 15.37 -5.11 4.17
N ILE A 146 14.32 -4.49 4.72
CA ILE A 146 13.48 -5.12 5.75
C ILE A 146 12.82 -6.38 5.19
N SER A 147 12.26 -6.33 3.98
CA SER A 147 11.68 -7.51 3.34
C SER A 147 12.72 -8.64 3.19
N GLY A 148 13.88 -8.33 2.62
CA GLY A 148 14.94 -9.31 2.39
C GLY A 148 15.50 -9.92 3.67
N LEU A 149 15.62 -9.14 4.74
CA LEU A 149 16.05 -9.63 6.05
C LEU A 149 15.01 -10.56 6.69
N ILE A 150 13.73 -10.20 6.64
CA ILE A 150 12.64 -11.04 7.14
C ILE A 150 12.58 -12.35 6.34
N PHE A 151 12.65 -12.25 5.01
CA PHE A 151 12.67 -13.41 4.14
C PHE A 151 13.87 -14.32 4.46
N ALA A 152 15.09 -13.78 4.56
CA ALA A 152 16.28 -14.56 4.88
C ALA A 152 16.19 -15.24 6.26
N ALA A 153 15.67 -14.54 7.26
CA ALA A 153 15.47 -15.06 8.61
C ALA A 153 14.49 -16.23 8.66
N ILE A 154 13.51 -16.29 7.74
CA ILE A 154 12.53 -17.39 7.65
C ILE A 154 13.05 -18.50 6.71
N ALA A 155 13.55 -18.12 5.53
CA ALA A 155 13.92 -19.03 4.45
C ALA A 155 15.12 -19.92 4.79
N ILE A 156 16.10 -19.40 5.54
CA ILE A 156 17.31 -20.14 5.88
C ILE A 156 17.00 -21.29 6.85
N PRO A 157 16.35 -21.05 8.01
CA PRO A 157 15.91 -22.14 8.87
C PRO A 157 14.96 -23.11 8.17
N ALA A 158 14.04 -22.62 7.34
CA ALA A 158 13.09 -23.46 6.60
C ALA A 158 13.78 -24.42 5.62
N LYS A 159 14.97 -24.08 5.11
CA LYS A 159 15.79 -24.93 4.24
C LYS A 159 16.76 -25.84 5.01
N GLY A 160 16.75 -25.81 6.34
CA GLY A 160 17.74 -26.52 7.17
C GLY A 160 19.17 -25.98 6.98
N ALA A 161 19.30 -24.73 6.52
CA ALA A 161 20.58 -24.09 6.25
C ALA A 161 21.18 -23.48 7.52
N THR A 162 22.51 -23.36 7.53
CA THR A 162 23.25 -22.73 8.64
C THR A 162 23.19 -21.20 8.56
N ILE A 163 23.46 -20.54 9.69
CA ILE A 163 23.55 -19.07 9.76
C ILE A 163 24.66 -18.50 8.86
N GLU A 164 25.65 -19.30 8.48
CA GLU A 164 26.66 -18.87 7.49
C GLU A 164 26.03 -18.42 6.16
N LEU A 165 24.95 -19.09 5.72
CA LEU A 165 24.23 -18.69 4.52
C LEU A 165 23.51 -17.34 4.70
N PHE A 166 23.19 -16.93 5.92
CA PHE A 166 22.60 -15.61 6.18
C PHE A 166 23.64 -14.51 5.93
N TYR A 167 24.88 -14.72 6.37
CA TYR A 167 25.97 -13.77 6.11
C TYR A 167 26.32 -13.66 4.62
N VAL A 168 26.24 -14.78 3.88
CA VAL A 168 26.42 -14.77 2.42
C VAL A 168 25.27 -14.05 1.71
N MET A 169 24.05 -14.14 2.25
CA MET A 169 22.86 -13.50 1.67
C MET A 169 22.80 -12.00 1.96
N LEU A 170 23.43 -11.50 3.03
CA LEU A 170 23.42 -10.08 3.39
C LEU A 170 23.91 -9.14 2.27
N PRO A 171 25.08 -9.36 1.64
CA PRO A 171 25.51 -8.55 0.50
C PRO A 171 24.53 -8.58 -0.68
N VAL A 172 23.90 -9.73 -0.93
CA VAL A 172 22.88 -9.89 -1.98
C VAL A 172 21.65 -9.05 -1.66
N ILE A 173 21.15 -9.11 -0.42
CA ILE A 173 20.00 -8.31 0.04
C ILE A 173 20.29 -6.82 -0.10
N VAL A 174 21.47 -6.37 0.32
CA VAL A 174 21.89 -4.97 0.21
C VAL A 174 22.02 -4.54 -1.25
N GLY A 175 22.63 -5.37 -2.10
CA GLY A 175 22.77 -5.12 -3.53
C GLY A 175 21.41 -5.02 -4.23
N THR A 176 20.49 -5.94 -3.92
CA THR A 176 19.12 -5.93 -4.44
C THR A 176 18.36 -4.69 -3.95
N ALA A 177 18.47 -4.33 -2.68
CA ALA A 177 17.83 -3.12 -2.15
C ALA A 177 18.34 -1.85 -2.81
N PHE A 178 19.65 -1.74 -3.04
CA PHE A 178 20.25 -0.62 -3.73
C PHE A 178 19.75 -0.48 -5.17
N PHE A 179 19.72 -1.61 -5.90
CA PHE A 179 19.25 -1.63 -7.27
C PHE A 179 17.76 -1.26 -7.36
N ASN A 180 16.93 -1.85 -6.50
CA ASN A 180 15.51 -1.52 -6.41
C ASN A 180 15.28 -0.05 -6.09
N ALA A 181 16.10 0.54 -5.21
CA ALA A 181 16.00 1.95 -4.86
C ALA A 181 16.25 2.87 -6.06
N ILE A 182 17.24 2.53 -6.90
CA ILE A 182 17.51 3.26 -8.15
C ILE A 182 16.31 3.15 -9.10
N VAL A 183 15.81 1.93 -9.31
CA VAL A 183 14.65 1.69 -10.18
C VAL A 183 13.45 2.51 -9.72
N VAL A 184 13.08 2.42 -8.44
CA VAL A 184 11.95 3.18 -7.89
C VAL A 184 12.17 4.69 -8.03
N GLN A 185 13.38 5.19 -7.76
CA GLN A 185 13.71 6.60 -7.88
C GLN A 185 13.59 7.12 -9.32
N VAL A 186 14.09 6.36 -10.29
CA VAL A 186 14.03 6.72 -11.71
C VAL A 186 12.60 6.67 -12.23
N LEU A 187 11.81 5.66 -11.84
CA LEU A 187 10.43 5.52 -12.33
C LEU A 187 9.41 6.40 -11.59
N ALA A 188 9.69 6.83 -10.36
CA ALA A 188 8.74 7.64 -9.59
C ALA A 188 8.37 8.95 -10.29
N ALA A 189 9.34 9.67 -10.86
CA ALA A 189 9.10 10.94 -11.53
C ALA A 189 8.24 10.82 -12.82
N PRO A 190 8.57 9.95 -13.80
CA PRO A 190 7.78 9.82 -15.02
C PRO A 190 6.37 9.28 -14.74
N LEU A 191 6.21 8.33 -13.81
CA LEU A 191 4.90 7.80 -13.47
C LEU A 191 4.01 8.84 -12.81
N LYS A 192 4.52 9.63 -11.85
CA LYS A 192 3.78 10.76 -11.27
C LYS A 192 3.23 11.70 -12.34
N LYS A 193 4.08 12.06 -13.31
CA LYS A 193 3.70 12.91 -14.45
C LYS A 193 2.60 12.28 -15.31
N VAL A 194 2.71 10.99 -15.66
CA VAL A 194 1.71 10.29 -16.49
C VAL A 194 0.37 10.16 -15.76
N LEU A 195 0.42 9.98 -14.44
CA LEU A 195 -0.76 9.85 -13.60
C LEU A 195 -1.42 11.17 -13.20
N GLY A 196 -0.80 12.30 -13.52
CA GLY A 196 -1.26 13.61 -13.06
C GLY A 196 -1.25 13.76 -11.54
N ARG A 197 -0.29 13.12 -10.85
CA ARG A 197 -0.13 13.13 -9.39
C ARG A 197 1.27 13.55 -8.95
#